data_AF-A0A7K0QRW5-F1
#
_entry.id   AF-A0A7K0QRW5-F1
#
_cell.length_a   1.000
_cell.length_b   1.000
_cell.length_c   1.000
_cell.angle_alpha   90.00
_cell.angle_beta   90.00
_cell.angle_gamma   90.00
#
_symmetry.space_group_name_H-M   'P 1'
#
loop_
_entity.id
_entity.type
_entity.pdbx_description
1 polymer ?
#
loop_
_entity_poly.entity_id
_entity_poly.type
_entity_poly.pdbx_seq_one_letter_code
_entity_poly.pdbx_strand_id
1 'polypeptide(L)'
;MTKAKSRLEGGAEMAKVFSIICVGLGALLIVLAAMLKFYAVPALAKAPLSPGQSNGGVSITHQAGVAAKLFDPTTLKERTDVPLMVTRYTKGDVAGSQAPDAKSGDYAIWDSFSRVEDNQGVIVTASTERYAFNRVTSEIANCCGGNVDGDEVTFSGIVPLKFPMFTQAQDYPYFDSSTKKPMNMAYSGPDTIDGVATYKFVGTVEATQIGVLEVPGDLVGSPDPAYSAPRFYSLRLTLQVEPTTGAILLGSAEQLQTLRGPDGADHVTLIQGTITSTPDDVQATVDVVKPQVALLGLLNAVVPIAGLVLGLILLAVGILLAFVGRRKAARGPSTVNLAKE
;
A
#
# COMPACT_ATOMS: atom_id res chain seq x y z
N MET A 1 67.43 -23.08 -16.84
CA MET A 1 66.22 -23.82 -16.39
C MET A 1 65.45 -23.17 -15.24
N THR A 2 66.05 -22.28 -14.45
CA THR A 2 65.45 -21.71 -13.22
C THR A 2 64.31 -20.70 -13.46
N LYS A 3 64.35 -19.94 -14.56
CA LYS A 3 63.37 -18.87 -14.88
C LYS A 3 62.01 -19.39 -15.39
N ALA A 4 61.98 -20.59 -15.97
CA ALA A 4 60.76 -21.23 -16.46
C ALA A 4 59.97 -21.91 -15.32
N LYS A 5 60.70 -22.52 -14.37
CA LYS A 5 60.12 -23.16 -13.18
C LYS A 5 59.44 -22.13 -12.26
N SER A 6 60.07 -20.98 -12.04
CA SER A 6 59.48 -19.90 -11.21
C SER A 6 58.23 -19.26 -11.84
N ARG A 7 58.15 -19.17 -13.18
CA ARG A 7 56.93 -18.71 -13.89
C ARG A 7 55.78 -19.71 -13.81
N LEU A 8 56.08 -21.01 -13.82
CA LEU A 8 55.09 -22.10 -13.69
C LEU A 8 54.55 -22.21 -12.27
N GLU A 9 55.39 -22.04 -11.25
CA GLU A 9 54.99 -22.03 -9.84
C GLU A 9 54.13 -20.81 -9.49
N GLY A 10 54.51 -19.61 -9.95
CA GLY A 10 53.70 -18.39 -9.76
C GLY A 10 52.33 -18.43 -10.44
N GLY A 11 52.22 -19.10 -11.60
CA GLY A 11 50.94 -19.29 -12.30
C GLY A 11 50.00 -20.28 -11.61
N ALA A 12 50.53 -21.31 -10.95
CA ALA A 12 49.73 -22.30 -10.22
C ALA A 12 49.22 -21.75 -8.87
N GLU A 13 50.02 -20.93 -8.17
CA GLU A 13 49.57 -20.21 -6.98
C GLU A 13 48.52 -19.15 -7.31
N MET A 14 48.72 -18.34 -8.35
CA MET A 14 47.71 -17.37 -8.77
C MET A 14 46.38 -18.04 -9.14
N ALA A 15 46.41 -19.19 -9.82
CA ALA A 15 45.19 -19.93 -10.15
C ALA A 15 44.45 -20.44 -8.91
N LYS A 16 45.17 -20.84 -7.85
CA LYS A 16 44.56 -21.23 -6.57
C LYS A 16 43.94 -20.03 -5.84
N VAL A 17 44.67 -18.92 -5.76
CA VAL A 17 44.18 -17.69 -5.12
C VAL A 17 42.93 -17.17 -5.84
N PHE A 18 42.97 -17.12 -7.18
CA PHE A 18 41.83 -16.69 -7.99
C PHE A 18 40.62 -17.63 -7.85
N SER A 19 40.84 -18.95 -7.80
CA SER A 19 39.78 -19.92 -7.53
C SER A 19 39.09 -19.70 -6.18
N ILE A 20 39.86 -19.47 -5.10
CA ILE A 20 39.31 -19.19 -3.77
C ILE A 20 38.51 -17.88 -3.77
N ILE A 21 39.02 -16.83 -4.41
CA ILE A 21 38.31 -15.55 -4.54
C ILE A 21 36.99 -15.73 -5.30
N CYS A 22 36.99 -16.44 -6.44
CA CYS A 22 35.76 -16.69 -7.20
C CYS A 22 34.73 -17.49 -6.40
N VAL A 23 35.15 -18.53 -5.68
CA VAL A 23 34.23 -19.32 -4.85
C VAL A 23 33.67 -18.47 -3.70
N GLY A 24 34.54 -17.74 -2.98
CA GLY A 24 34.14 -16.88 -1.86
C GLY A 24 33.19 -15.77 -2.29
N LEU A 25 33.51 -15.06 -3.37
CA LEU A 25 32.67 -14.00 -3.93
C LEU A 25 31.35 -14.56 -4.47
N GLY A 26 31.39 -15.71 -5.15
CA GLY A 26 30.19 -16.36 -5.67
C GLY A 26 29.22 -16.76 -4.57
N ALA A 27 29.72 -17.41 -3.51
CA ALA A 27 28.93 -17.74 -2.33
C ALA A 27 28.38 -16.49 -1.63
N LEU A 28 29.20 -15.46 -1.46
CA LEU A 28 28.79 -14.19 -0.84
C LEU A 28 27.63 -13.53 -1.61
N LEU A 29 27.70 -13.47 -2.93
CA LEU A 29 26.65 -12.86 -3.76
C LEU A 29 25.32 -13.61 -3.65
N ILE A 30 25.35 -14.94 -3.60
CA ILE A 30 24.15 -15.77 -3.42
C ILE A 30 23.53 -15.52 -2.04
N VAL A 31 24.35 -15.50 -0.98
CA VAL A 31 23.89 -15.20 0.38
C VAL A 31 23.30 -13.79 0.45
N LEU A 32 23.97 -12.80 -0.15
CA LEU A 32 23.49 -11.42 -0.17
C LEU A 32 22.18 -11.29 -0.95
N ALA A 33 22.04 -11.97 -2.09
CA ALA A 33 20.80 -12.02 -2.86
C ALA A 33 19.64 -12.60 -2.04
N ALA A 34 19.89 -13.70 -1.32
CA ALA A 34 18.90 -14.30 -0.43
C ALA A 34 18.55 -13.36 0.74
N MET A 35 19.54 -12.74 1.39
CA MET A 35 19.30 -11.78 2.47
C MET A 35 18.49 -10.57 1.99
N LEU A 36 18.78 -10.05 0.81
CA LEU A 36 18.03 -8.91 0.26
C LEU A 36 16.56 -9.29 0.03
N LYS A 37 16.32 -10.43 -0.64
CA LYS A 37 14.99 -10.90 -0.98
C LYS A 37 14.14 -11.30 0.23
N PHE A 38 14.71 -12.06 1.16
CA PHE A 38 13.96 -12.71 2.23
C PHE A 38 14.04 -11.97 3.57
N TYR A 39 14.94 -11.01 3.73
CA TYR A 39 15.08 -10.26 4.97
C TYR A 39 14.91 -8.75 4.77
N ALA A 40 15.69 -8.13 3.89
CA ALA A 40 15.66 -6.68 3.73
C ALA A 40 14.35 -6.17 3.11
N VAL A 41 13.87 -6.78 2.03
CA VAL A 41 12.62 -6.36 1.38
C VAL A 41 11.42 -6.50 2.32
N PRO A 42 11.15 -7.64 2.99
CA PRO A 42 10.05 -7.73 3.94
C PRO A 42 10.15 -6.73 5.10
N ALA A 43 11.36 -6.34 5.52
CA ALA A 43 11.54 -5.34 6.57
C ALA A 43 11.24 -3.91 6.10
N LEU A 44 11.47 -3.60 4.82
CA LEU A 44 11.31 -2.27 4.22
C LEU A 44 9.95 -2.06 3.56
N ALA A 45 9.38 -3.11 2.97
CA ALA A 45 8.12 -3.09 2.25
C ALA A 45 6.95 -3.11 3.24
N LYS A 46 6.78 -1.98 3.94
CA LYS A 46 5.77 -1.78 4.98
C LYS A 46 5.27 -0.34 4.94
N ALA A 47 4.01 -0.12 5.33
CA ALA A 47 3.47 1.21 5.57
C ALA A 47 4.37 2.01 6.55
N PRO A 48 4.58 3.31 6.33
CA PRO A 48 5.33 4.13 7.27
C PRO A 48 4.52 4.35 8.57
N LEU A 49 5.21 4.54 9.69
CA LEU A 49 4.54 4.92 10.94
C LEU A 49 3.99 6.35 10.89
N SER A 50 4.61 7.20 10.06
CA SER A 50 4.19 8.58 9.80
C SER A 50 3.99 8.72 8.29
N PRO A 51 2.75 8.83 7.79
CA PRO A 51 2.50 9.14 6.40
C PRO A 51 2.90 10.60 6.12
N GLY A 52 3.31 10.91 4.89
CA GLY A 52 3.67 12.29 4.52
C GLY A 52 4.92 12.83 5.22
N GLN A 53 5.95 12.00 5.46
CA GLN A 53 7.24 12.45 6.04
C GLN A 53 7.87 13.62 5.27
N SER A 54 7.67 13.70 3.95
CA SER A 54 8.11 14.82 3.12
C SER A 54 7.38 16.13 3.42
N ASN A 55 6.21 16.06 4.06
CA ASN A 55 5.27 17.17 4.29
C ASN A 55 5.05 17.39 5.80
N GLY A 56 6.11 17.24 6.60
CA GLY A 56 6.04 17.49 8.05
C GLY A 56 5.29 16.40 8.85
N GLY A 57 5.12 15.20 8.29
CA GLY A 57 4.48 14.06 8.95
C GLY A 57 2.96 14.03 8.84
N VAL A 58 2.41 14.75 7.84
CA VAL A 58 0.99 14.72 7.49
C VAL A 58 0.84 14.48 6.00
N SER A 59 0.10 13.44 5.64
CA SER A 59 -0.37 13.25 4.26
C SER A 59 -1.65 14.06 4.07
N ILE A 60 -1.73 14.81 2.99
CA ILE A 60 -2.90 15.59 2.61
C ILE A 60 -3.34 15.08 1.24
N THR A 61 -4.62 14.75 1.11
CA THR A 61 -5.21 14.37 -0.18
C THR A 61 -6.39 15.24 -0.52
N HIS A 62 -6.58 15.48 -1.82
CA HIS A 62 -7.62 16.33 -2.36
C HIS A 62 -8.50 15.59 -3.36
N GLN A 63 -9.80 15.69 -3.18
CA GLN A 63 -10.79 15.21 -4.13
C GLN A 63 -11.78 16.33 -4.45
N ALA A 64 -12.36 16.31 -5.64
CA ALA A 64 -13.35 17.28 -6.07
C ALA A 64 -14.46 16.60 -6.85
N GLY A 65 -15.61 17.27 -6.93
CA GLY A 65 -16.78 16.72 -7.57
C GLY A 65 -17.94 17.70 -7.61
N VAL A 66 -19.09 17.19 -8.04
CA VAL A 66 -20.36 17.93 -8.02
C VAL A 66 -21.41 17.06 -7.34
N ALA A 67 -22.10 17.65 -6.36
CA ALA A 67 -23.32 17.10 -5.84
C ALA A 67 -24.48 17.50 -6.77
N ALA A 68 -25.08 16.50 -7.43
CA ALA A 68 -26.32 16.67 -8.17
C ALA A 68 -27.45 17.17 -7.24
N LYS A 69 -27.45 16.68 -5.99
CA LYS A 69 -28.31 17.18 -4.91
C LYS A 69 -27.54 17.30 -3.61
N LEU A 70 -27.77 18.38 -2.89
CA LEU A 70 -27.21 18.62 -1.57
C LEU A 70 -28.24 19.32 -0.68
N PHE A 71 -28.63 18.69 0.41
CA PHE A 71 -29.57 19.29 1.36
C PHE A 71 -28.91 20.41 2.15
N ASP A 72 -29.56 21.57 2.20
CA ASP A 72 -29.18 22.68 3.06
C ASP A 72 -30.08 22.67 4.32
N PRO A 73 -29.53 22.37 5.50
CA PRO A 73 -30.30 22.31 6.75
C PRO A 73 -30.78 23.67 7.24
N THR A 74 -30.21 24.78 6.74
CA THR A 74 -30.63 26.15 7.12
C THR A 74 -31.90 26.54 6.39
N THR A 75 -31.98 26.21 5.09
CA THR A 75 -33.12 26.56 4.24
C THR A 75 -34.13 25.43 4.10
N LEU A 76 -33.80 24.23 4.57
CA LEU A 76 -34.56 22.98 4.42
C LEU A 76 -34.87 22.66 2.95
N LYS A 77 -33.92 22.94 2.05
CA LYS A 77 -34.06 22.74 0.61
C LYS A 77 -32.89 21.99 0.03
N GLU A 78 -33.16 21.20 -1.01
CA GLU A 78 -32.12 20.60 -1.84
C GLU A 78 -31.57 21.64 -2.82
N ARG A 79 -30.27 21.91 -2.74
CA ARG A 79 -29.51 22.62 -3.76
C ARG A 79 -29.08 21.63 -4.85
N THR A 80 -28.96 22.10 -6.08
CA THR A 80 -28.53 21.29 -7.22
C THR A 80 -27.19 21.77 -7.77
N ASP A 81 -26.46 20.85 -8.38
CA ASP A 81 -25.19 21.11 -9.08
C ASP A 81 -24.17 21.88 -8.21
N VAL A 82 -24.03 21.47 -6.95
CA VAL A 82 -23.15 22.12 -5.98
C VAL A 82 -21.74 21.54 -6.10
N PRO A 83 -20.71 22.35 -6.48
CA PRO A 83 -19.34 21.87 -6.48
C PRO A 83 -18.88 21.55 -5.06
N LEU A 84 -18.23 20.41 -4.90
CA LEU A 84 -17.69 19.93 -3.64
C LEU A 84 -16.17 19.76 -3.73
N MET A 85 -15.51 20.04 -2.61
CA MET A 85 -14.10 19.72 -2.39
C MET A 85 -13.96 18.92 -1.10
N VAL A 86 -13.17 17.86 -1.17
CA VAL A 86 -12.82 17.03 -0.01
C VAL A 86 -11.34 17.22 0.25
N THR A 87 -11.02 17.54 1.50
CA THR A 87 -9.64 17.53 1.98
C THR A 87 -9.52 16.54 3.11
N ARG A 88 -8.61 15.58 2.97
CA ARG A 88 -8.28 14.61 4.01
C ARG A 88 -6.86 14.84 4.49
N TYR A 89 -6.70 14.87 5.80
CA TYR A 89 -5.43 14.97 6.51
C TYR A 89 -5.22 13.66 7.26
N THR A 90 -4.10 12.98 7.01
CA THR A 90 -3.75 11.73 7.69
C THR A 90 -2.40 11.89 8.37
N LYS A 91 -2.36 11.62 9.68
CA LYS A 91 -1.17 11.73 10.51
C LYS A 91 -0.91 10.41 11.24
N GLY A 92 0.35 10.07 11.42
CA GLY A 92 0.75 8.90 12.18
C GLY A 92 0.98 9.20 13.65
N ASP A 93 0.41 8.37 14.54
CA ASP A 93 0.79 8.31 15.95
C ASP A 93 2.00 7.37 16.09
N VAL A 94 3.19 7.94 15.88
CA VAL A 94 4.45 7.19 15.96
C VAL A 94 4.70 6.66 17.37
N ALA A 95 4.35 7.42 18.41
CA ALA A 95 4.55 7.01 19.79
C ALA A 95 3.63 5.82 20.13
N GLY A 96 2.35 5.93 19.79
CA GLY A 96 1.38 4.84 19.95
C GLY A 96 1.78 3.61 19.14
N SER A 97 2.27 3.78 17.91
CA SER A 97 2.73 2.66 17.08
C SER A 97 3.98 1.94 17.64
N GLN A 98 4.72 2.58 18.55
CA GLN A 98 5.87 1.99 19.24
C GLN A 98 5.51 1.39 20.60
N ALA A 99 4.27 1.52 21.06
CA ALA A 99 3.79 0.89 22.28
C ALA A 99 3.86 -0.65 22.15
N PRO A 100 4.03 -1.40 23.26
CA PRO A 100 4.33 -2.84 23.21
C PRO A 100 3.31 -3.67 22.41
N ASP A 101 2.03 -3.37 22.60
CA ASP A 101 0.88 -3.95 21.91
C ASP A 101 0.91 -3.66 20.40
N ALA A 102 1.02 -2.40 19.99
CA ALA A 102 1.09 -2.04 18.57
C ALA A 102 2.34 -2.61 17.88
N LYS A 103 3.49 -2.55 18.56
CA LYS A 103 4.76 -3.05 18.05
C LYS A 103 4.76 -4.56 17.87
N SER A 104 4.08 -5.31 18.73
CA SER A 104 3.98 -6.77 18.63
C SER A 104 3.27 -7.24 17.36
N GLY A 105 2.25 -6.49 16.91
CA GLY A 105 1.52 -6.74 15.67
C GLY A 105 2.10 -6.05 14.44
N ASP A 106 3.20 -5.30 14.59
CA ASP A 106 3.77 -4.42 13.58
C ASP A 106 2.71 -3.46 12.99
N TYR A 107 1.97 -2.82 13.90
CA TYR A 107 0.89 -1.91 13.56
C TYR A 107 1.40 -0.48 13.35
N ALA A 108 0.84 0.20 12.35
CA ALA A 108 0.83 1.65 12.29
C ALA A 108 -0.51 2.14 12.82
N ILE A 109 -0.47 3.24 13.58
CA ILE A 109 -1.67 3.93 14.05
C ILE A 109 -1.75 5.25 13.31
N TRP A 110 -2.79 5.41 12.49
CA TRP A 110 -3.03 6.63 11.73
C TRP A 110 -4.36 7.26 12.17
N ASP A 111 -4.30 8.56 12.43
CA ASP A 111 -5.45 9.43 12.64
C ASP A 111 -5.74 10.16 11.32
N SER A 112 -6.98 10.08 10.86
CA SER A 112 -7.46 10.69 9.63
C SER A 112 -8.57 11.67 9.95
N PHE A 113 -8.47 12.90 9.47
CA PHE A 113 -9.54 13.89 9.49
C PHE A 113 -9.92 14.21 8.06
N SER A 114 -11.20 14.11 7.72
CA SER A 114 -11.71 14.51 6.41
C SER A 114 -12.78 15.56 6.56
N ARG A 115 -12.81 16.52 5.63
CA ARG A 115 -13.90 17.48 5.50
C ARG A 115 -14.31 17.61 4.06
N VAL A 116 -15.61 17.77 3.85
CA VAL A 116 -16.24 18.08 2.57
C VAL A 116 -16.80 19.49 2.69
N GLU A 117 -16.41 20.35 1.76
CA GLU A 117 -16.81 21.75 1.70
C GLU A 117 -17.45 22.03 0.34
N ASP A 118 -18.46 22.90 0.32
CA ASP A 118 -18.96 23.44 -0.95
C ASP A 118 -18.11 24.62 -1.44
N ASN A 119 -18.42 25.13 -2.62
CA ASN A 119 -17.71 26.27 -3.23
C ASN A 119 -17.84 27.61 -2.46
N GLN A 120 -18.70 27.68 -1.43
CA GLN A 120 -18.84 28.84 -0.54
C GLN A 120 -18.04 28.67 0.76
N GLY A 121 -17.36 27.53 0.94
CA GLY A 121 -16.64 27.19 2.16
C GLY A 121 -17.55 26.69 3.29
N VAL A 122 -18.80 26.33 2.99
CA VAL A 122 -19.69 25.70 3.96
C VAL A 122 -19.29 24.23 4.11
N ILE A 123 -19.01 23.82 5.35
CA ILE A 123 -18.73 22.42 5.68
C ILE A 123 -20.02 21.62 5.54
N VAL A 124 -20.03 20.69 4.59
CA VAL A 124 -21.12 19.74 4.35
C VAL A 124 -21.04 18.58 5.33
N THR A 125 -19.85 18.02 5.49
CA THR A 125 -19.58 16.96 6.47
C THR A 125 -18.12 17.00 6.88
N ALA A 126 -17.83 16.52 8.08
CA ALA A 126 -16.50 16.30 8.57
C ALA A 126 -16.49 15.01 9.38
N SER A 127 -15.40 14.27 9.31
CA SER A 127 -15.21 13.03 10.08
C SER A 127 -13.80 12.91 10.61
N THR A 128 -13.66 12.23 11.73
CA THR A 128 -12.37 11.81 12.29
C THR A 128 -12.34 10.31 12.44
N GLU A 129 -11.23 9.67 12.09
CA GLU A 129 -11.08 8.23 12.14
C GLU A 129 -9.71 7.91 12.71
N ARG A 130 -9.63 6.87 13.54
CA ARG A 130 -8.37 6.32 14.04
C ARG A 130 -8.30 4.85 13.69
N TYR A 131 -7.24 4.46 12.98
CA TYR A 131 -7.01 3.07 12.60
C TYR A 131 -5.65 2.59 13.12
N ALA A 132 -5.64 1.47 13.81
CA ALA A 132 -4.45 0.64 13.97
C ALA A 132 -4.51 -0.47 12.91
N PHE A 133 -3.44 -0.69 12.15
CA PHE A 133 -3.44 -1.70 11.09
C PHE A 133 -2.05 -2.30 10.85
N ASN A 134 -2.01 -3.56 10.42
CA ASN A 134 -0.75 -4.21 10.06
C ASN A 134 -0.12 -3.55 8.85
N ARG A 135 1.17 -3.19 8.97
CA ARG A 135 1.86 -2.37 7.98
C ARG A 135 2.14 -3.09 6.67
N VAL A 136 2.00 -4.42 6.62
CA VAL A 136 2.17 -5.25 5.41
C VAL A 136 0.82 -5.62 4.83
N THR A 137 -0.05 -6.24 5.63
CA THR A 137 -1.33 -6.80 5.17
C THR A 137 -2.44 -5.76 5.08
N SER A 138 -2.24 -4.56 5.63
CA SER A 138 -3.26 -3.51 5.77
C SER A 138 -4.49 -3.92 6.59
N GLU A 139 -4.51 -5.10 7.20
CA GLU A 139 -5.62 -5.55 8.04
C GLU A 139 -5.74 -4.67 9.29
N ILE A 140 -6.96 -4.24 9.58
CA ILE A 140 -7.25 -3.40 10.75
C ILE A 140 -7.17 -4.26 12.01
N ALA A 141 -6.55 -3.72 13.05
CA ALA A 141 -6.46 -4.29 14.38
C ALA A 141 -7.44 -3.58 15.33
N ASN A 142 -8.18 -4.37 16.12
CA ASN A 142 -9.05 -3.88 17.18
C ASN A 142 -8.25 -3.57 18.45
N CYS A 143 -7.43 -2.52 18.40
CA CYS A 143 -6.63 -2.03 19.52
C CYS A 143 -6.50 -0.51 19.47
N CYS A 144 -5.75 0.03 20.45
CA CYS A 144 -5.04 1.28 20.26
C CYS A 144 -5.94 2.51 20.04
N GLY A 145 -7.17 2.44 20.56
CA GLY A 145 -8.18 3.50 20.49
C GLY A 145 -8.83 3.68 19.13
N GLY A 146 -8.84 2.65 18.27
CA GLY A 146 -9.50 2.74 16.97
C GLY A 146 -10.97 3.20 17.09
N ASN A 147 -11.36 4.20 16.30
CA ASN A 147 -12.69 4.79 16.36
C ASN A 147 -13.08 5.46 15.04
N VAL A 148 -14.39 5.69 14.87
CA VAL A 148 -14.96 6.52 13.80
C VAL A 148 -15.82 7.57 14.50
N ASP A 149 -15.47 8.84 14.33
CA ASP A 149 -16.08 10.02 14.98
C ASP A 149 -16.12 9.92 16.51
N GLY A 150 -15.10 9.28 17.10
CA GLY A 150 -15.01 9.04 18.54
C GLY A 150 -15.78 7.81 19.02
N ASP A 151 -16.62 7.20 18.17
CA ASP A 151 -17.29 5.94 18.49
C ASP A 151 -16.32 4.78 18.33
N GLU A 152 -16.19 3.95 19.37
CA GLU A 152 -15.45 2.70 19.29
C GLU A 152 -16.16 1.73 18.33
N VAL A 153 -15.42 1.19 17.38
CA VAL A 153 -15.93 0.25 16.37
C VAL A 153 -15.15 -1.05 16.46
N THR A 154 -15.84 -2.17 16.38
CA THR A 154 -15.18 -3.45 16.10
C THR A 154 -14.89 -3.54 14.60
N PHE A 155 -13.69 -3.14 14.22
CA PHE A 155 -13.22 -3.14 12.84
C PHE A 155 -13.02 -4.55 12.30
N SER A 156 -13.20 -4.67 10.99
CA SER A 156 -12.81 -5.84 10.21
C SER A 156 -12.49 -5.43 8.77
N GLY A 157 -11.66 -6.21 8.10
CA GLY A 157 -11.16 -5.89 6.76
C GLY A 157 -9.85 -5.10 6.78
N ILE A 158 -9.50 -4.54 5.62
CA ILE A 158 -8.33 -3.69 5.43
C ILE A 158 -8.67 -2.22 5.65
N VAL A 159 -7.67 -1.46 6.10
CA VAL A 159 -7.78 -0.02 6.38
C VAL A 159 -8.20 0.77 5.13
N PRO A 160 -9.09 1.77 5.23
CA PRO A 160 -9.55 2.54 4.07
C PRO A 160 -8.58 3.64 3.61
N LEU A 161 -7.28 3.39 3.78
CA LEU A 161 -6.20 4.35 3.50
C LEU A 161 -5.14 3.77 2.56
N LYS A 162 -4.98 2.44 2.51
CA LYS A 162 -4.09 1.74 1.55
C LYS A 162 -4.46 0.27 1.43
N PHE A 163 -4.10 -0.32 0.31
CA PHE A 163 -4.13 -1.77 0.08
C PHE A 163 -2.88 -2.46 0.62
N PRO A 164 -2.86 -3.80 0.76
CA PRO A 164 -1.68 -4.52 1.23
C PRO A 164 -0.44 -4.25 0.38
N MET A 165 0.76 -4.34 0.96
CA MET A 165 2.00 -4.39 0.19
C MET A 165 1.99 -5.59 -0.76
N PHE A 166 2.50 -5.43 -1.97
CA PHE A 166 2.39 -6.46 -3.02
C PHE A 166 0.94 -6.94 -3.20
N THR A 167 0.02 -5.99 -3.32
CA THR A 167 -1.41 -6.22 -3.59
C THR A 167 -1.56 -7.22 -4.73
N GLN A 168 -2.41 -8.22 -4.51
CA GLN A 168 -2.67 -9.29 -5.46
C GLN A 168 -3.94 -8.99 -6.28
N ALA A 169 -4.06 -9.65 -7.43
CA ALA A 169 -5.24 -9.59 -8.28
C ALA A 169 -6.37 -10.46 -7.71
N GLN A 170 -6.96 -10.02 -6.60
CA GLN A 170 -8.03 -10.70 -5.87
C GLN A 170 -8.94 -9.70 -5.17
N ASP A 171 -10.08 -10.15 -4.67
CA ASP A 171 -10.98 -9.30 -3.91
C ASP A 171 -10.45 -9.01 -2.49
N TYR A 172 -10.82 -7.84 -1.95
CA TYR A 172 -10.43 -7.42 -0.60
C TYR A 172 -11.63 -6.94 0.23
N PRO A 173 -11.73 -7.34 1.51
CA PRO A 173 -12.71 -6.77 2.44
C PRO A 173 -12.22 -5.38 2.89
N TYR A 174 -12.67 -4.32 2.22
CA TYR A 174 -12.27 -2.94 2.51
C TYR A 174 -13.23 -2.29 3.50
N PHE A 175 -12.73 -1.72 4.59
CA PHE A 175 -13.60 -1.13 5.60
C PHE A 175 -14.30 0.14 5.09
N ASP A 176 -15.62 0.19 5.18
CA ASP A 176 -16.41 1.40 4.92
C ASP A 176 -16.79 2.08 6.24
N SER A 177 -16.30 3.31 6.43
CA SER A 177 -16.52 4.07 7.66
C SER A 177 -17.98 4.46 7.88
N SER A 178 -18.76 4.63 6.80
CA SER A 178 -20.16 5.07 6.88
C SER A 178 -21.06 3.97 7.44
N THR A 179 -20.88 2.73 6.99
CA THR A 179 -21.61 1.56 7.49
C THR A 179 -20.93 0.88 8.67
N LYS A 180 -19.69 1.27 8.99
CA LYS A 180 -18.83 0.67 10.03
C LYS A 180 -18.61 -0.84 9.79
N LYS A 181 -18.57 -1.25 8.51
CA LYS A 181 -18.48 -2.65 8.07
C LYS A 181 -17.57 -2.78 6.84
N PRO A 182 -16.97 -3.95 6.59
CA PRO A 182 -16.24 -4.19 5.36
C PRO A 182 -17.18 -4.33 4.17
N MET A 183 -16.82 -3.69 3.06
CA MET A 183 -17.40 -3.92 1.74
C MET A 183 -16.42 -4.72 0.87
N ASN A 184 -16.93 -5.54 -0.04
CA ASN A 184 -16.08 -6.27 -0.97
C ASN A 184 -15.59 -5.36 -2.10
N MET A 185 -14.28 -5.14 -2.18
CA MET A 185 -13.62 -4.47 -3.31
C MET A 185 -13.21 -5.52 -4.33
N ALA A 186 -13.99 -5.65 -5.40
CA ALA A 186 -13.76 -6.65 -6.43
C ALA A 186 -12.65 -6.25 -7.39
N TYR A 187 -11.69 -7.15 -7.66
CA TYR A 187 -10.65 -6.90 -8.65
C TYR A 187 -11.24 -6.81 -10.06
N SER A 188 -10.95 -5.70 -10.75
CA SER A 188 -11.53 -5.36 -12.06
C SER A 188 -10.50 -5.31 -13.19
N GLY A 189 -9.26 -5.77 -12.94
CA GLY A 189 -8.20 -5.83 -13.95
C GLY A 189 -7.05 -4.85 -13.74
N PRO A 190 -6.00 -4.95 -14.57
CA PRO A 190 -4.89 -4.01 -14.57
C PRO A 190 -5.28 -2.70 -15.28
N ASP A 191 -4.61 -1.62 -14.91
CA ASP A 191 -4.74 -0.29 -15.51
C ASP A 191 -3.39 0.46 -15.43
N THR A 192 -3.34 1.72 -15.86
CA THR A 192 -2.12 2.55 -15.79
C THR A 192 -2.47 4.02 -15.62
N ILE A 193 -1.80 4.69 -14.67
CA ILE A 193 -1.89 6.14 -14.44
C ILE A 193 -0.49 6.72 -14.58
N ASP A 194 -0.28 7.64 -15.52
CA ASP A 194 0.98 8.38 -15.71
C ASP A 194 2.25 7.49 -15.75
N GLY A 195 2.09 6.33 -16.39
CA GLY A 195 3.14 5.31 -16.54
C GLY A 195 3.41 4.46 -15.30
N VAL A 196 2.56 4.54 -14.27
CA VAL A 196 2.55 3.66 -13.11
C VAL A 196 1.47 2.59 -13.30
N ALA A 197 1.87 1.32 -13.24
CA ALA A 197 0.93 0.20 -13.35
C ALA A 197 0.02 0.16 -12.11
N THR A 198 -1.27 -0.04 -12.31
CA THR A 198 -2.26 -0.11 -11.24
C THR A 198 -3.17 -1.33 -11.38
N TYR A 199 -3.85 -1.68 -10.30
CA TYR A 199 -4.99 -2.57 -10.26
C TYR A 199 -6.24 -1.76 -9.96
N LYS A 200 -7.29 -2.01 -10.74
CA LYS A 200 -8.59 -1.40 -10.53
C LYS A 200 -9.42 -2.29 -9.61
N PHE A 201 -10.04 -1.68 -8.61
CA PHE A 201 -10.98 -2.31 -7.70
C PHE A 201 -12.30 -1.56 -7.69
N VAL A 202 -13.42 -2.28 -7.62
CA VAL A 202 -14.76 -1.69 -7.53
C VAL A 202 -15.51 -2.32 -6.37
N GLY A 203 -16.03 -1.50 -5.46
CA GLY A 203 -16.87 -1.92 -4.35
C GLY A 203 -18.21 -1.21 -4.39
N THR A 204 -19.23 -1.85 -3.81
CA THR A 204 -20.57 -1.27 -3.72
C THR A 204 -21.15 -1.55 -2.34
N VAL A 205 -21.76 -0.53 -1.75
CA VAL A 205 -22.61 -0.60 -0.57
C VAL A 205 -24.03 -0.32 -1.05
N GLU A 206 -24.87 -1.36 -0.97
CA GLU A 206 -26.31 -1.21 -1.19
C GLU A 206 -26.95 -0.33 -0.12
N ALA A 207 -28.12 0.24 -0.42
CA ALA A 207 -28.81 1.17 0.48
C ALA A 207 -28.95 0.60 1.91
N THR A 208 -28.13 1.14 2.81
CA THR A 208 -27.97 0.67 4.19
C THR A 208 -28.33 1.80 5.14
N GLN A 209 -29.12 1.52 6.17
CA GLN A 209 -29.40 2.48 7.22
C GLN A 209 -28.14 2.68 8.07
N ILE A 210 -27.68 3.93 8.17
CA ILE A 210 -26.46 4.31 8.91
C ILE A 210 -26.76 5.17 10.15
N GLY A 211 -28.02 5.52 10.37
CA GLY A 211 -28.45 6.26 11.55
C GLY A 211 -29.87 6.78 11.44
N VAL A 212 -30.18 7.77 12.26
CA VAL A 212 -31.43 8.55 12.23
C VAL A 212 -31.10 10.03 12.36
N LEU A 213 -31.99 10.89 11.85
CA LEU A 213 -31.91 12.34 12.02
C LEU A 213 -33.28 12.88 12.41
N GLU A 214 -33.35 13.66 13.47
CA GLU A 214 -34.55 14.40 13.84
C GLU A 214 -34.79 15.53 12.84
N VAL A 215 -35.93 15.49 12.14
CA VAL A 215 -36.32 16.50 11.15
C VAL A 215 -37.79 16.91 11.33
N PRO A 216 -38.21 18.09 10.83
CA PRO A 216 -39.62 18.44 10.76
C PRO A 216 -40.41 17.38 9.99
N GLY A 217 -41.57 16.96 10.49
CA GLY A 217 -42.31 15.84 9.90
C GLY A 217 -42.74 16.09 8.45
N ASP A 218 -43.18 17.31 8.13
CA ASP A 218 -43.56 17.73 6.78
C ASP A 218 -42.45 17.50 5.74
N LEU A 219 -41.18 17.54 6.16
CA LEU A 219 -40.03 17.33 5.28
C LEU A 219 -39.95 15.89 4.75
N VAL A 220 -40.52 14.93 5.49
CA VAL A 220 -40.47 13.50 5.21
C VAL A 220 -41.85 12.85 5.18
N GLY A 221 -42.91 13.67 4.98
CA GLY A 221 -44.28 13.19 4.88
C GLY A 221 -44.85 12.59 6.17
N SER A 222 -44.29 12.94 7.34
CA SER A 222 -44.81 12.51 8.64
C SER A 222 -45.91 13.46 9.13
N PRO A 223 -47.02 12.94 9.71
CA PRO A 223 -48.06 13.76 10.32
C PRO A 223 -47.65 14.38 11.67
N ASP A 224 -46.56 13.87 12.28
CA ASP A 224 -46.04 14.38 13.54
C ASP A 224 -45.19 15.64 13.31
N PRO A 225 -45.17 16.62 14.23
CA PRO A 225 -44.36 17.85 14.05
C PRO A 225 -42.86 17.59 13.84
N ALA A 226 -42.33 16.53 14.45
CA ALA A 226 -40.96 16.07 14.29
C ALA A 226 -40.94 14.56 14.06
N TYR A 227 -39.97 14.09 13.28
CA TYR A 227 -39.81 12.69 12.96
C TYR A 227 -38.34 12.29 13.00
N SER A 228 -38.07 11.15 13.64
CA SER A 228 -36.74 10.51 13.66
C SER A 228 -36.53 9.76 12.35
N ALA A 229 -36.11 10.48 11.31
CA ALA A 229 -36.01 9.94 9.97
C ALA A 229 -34.81 8.98 9.83
N PRO A 230 -35.01 7.72 9.41
CA PRO A 230 -33.91 6.83 9.06
C PRO A 230 -33.02 7.42 7.97
N ARG A 231 -31.72 7.51 8.23
CA ARG A 231 -30.70 7.94 7.27
C ARG A 231 -30.13 6.74 6.54
N PHE A 232 -30.30 6.70 5.23
CA PHE A 232 -29.75 5.66 4.35
C PHE A 232 -28.53 6.16 3.60
N TYR A 233 -27.63 5.23 3.29
CA TYR A 233 -26.40 5.45 2.55
C TYR A 233 -26.19 4.35 1.52
N SER A 234 -25.72 4.74 0.34
CA SER A 234 -25.17 3.82 -0.66
C SER A 234 -23.92 4.44 -1.29
N LEU A 235 -23.04 3.57 -1.75
CA LEU A 235 -21.76 3.94 -2.33
C LEU A 235 -21.44 3.01 -3.48
N ARG A 236 -20.91 3.57 -4.58
CA ARG A 236 -20.08 2.86 -5.53
C ARG A 236 -18.69 3.47 -5.50
N LEU A 237 -17.71 2.70 -5.07
CA LEU A 237 -16.31 3.14 -4.96
C LEU A 237 -15.47 2.46 -6.02
N THR A 238 -14.72 3.24 -6.79
CA THR A 238 -13.69 2.76 -7.71
C THR A 238 -12.33 3.25 -7.25
N LEU A 239 -11.39 2.33 -7.04
CA LEU A 239 -10.01 2.63 -6.64
C LEU A 239 -9.02 2.09 -7.67
N GLN A 240 -7.98 2.86 -7.95
CA GLN A 240 -6.83 2.45 -8.76
C GLN A 240 -5.60 2.42 -7.86
N VAL A 241 -5.03 1.23 -7.70
CA VAL A 241 -4.05 0.92 -6.66
C VAL A 241 -2.74 0.49 -7.29
N GLU A 242 -1.62 1.09 -6.91
CA GLU A 242 -0.30 0.61 -7.33
C GLU A 242 0.05 -0.68 -6.54
N PRO A 243 0.30 -1.81 -7.22
CA PRO A 243 0.32 -3.12 -6.56
C PRO A 243 1.53 -3.35 -5.66
N THR A 244 2.69 -2.74 -5.91
CA THR A 244 3.91 -2.97 -5.12
C THR A 244 3.77 -2.40 -3.71
N THR A 245 3.29 -1.16 -3.61
CA THR A 245 3.17 -0.37 -2.38
C THR A 245 1.78 -0.45 -1.76
N GLY A 246 0.77 -0.83 -2.56
CA GLY A 246 -0.64 -0.76 -2.18
C GLY A 246 -1.16 0.67 -2.03
N ALA A 247 -0.46 1.67 -2.58
CA ALA A 247 -0.92 3.05 -2.58
C ALA A 247 -2.13 3.22 -3.50
N ILE A 248 -3.12 3.99 -3.05
CA ILE A 248 -4.28 4.37 -3.86
C ILE A 248 -3.87 5.63 -4.64
N LEU A 249 -3.79 5.53 -5.97
CA LEU A 249 -3.41 6.67 -6.81
C LEU A 249 -4.63 7.51 -7.21
N LEU A 250 -5.79 6.87 -7.38
CA LEU A 250 -7.03 7.53 -7.75
C LEU A 250 -8.20 6.83 -7.09
N GLY A 251 -9.06 7.60 -6.42
CA GLY A 251 -10.34 7.14 -5.92
C GLY A 251 -11.49 7.95 -6.50
N SER A 252 -12.58 7.27 -6.86
CA SER A 252 -13.84 7.87 -7.29
C SER A 252 -15.00 7.25 -6.51
N ALA A 253 -15.78 8.09 -5.84
CA ALA A 253 -16.89 7.72 -4.99
C ALA A 253 -18.19 8.32 -5.53
N GLU A 254 -19.12 7.47 -5.96
CA GLU A 254 -20.50 7.84 -6.26
C GLU A 254 -21.33 7.55 -5.01
N GLN A 255 -21.83 8.59 -4.36
CA GLN A 255 -22.47 8.50 -3.06
C GLN A 255 -23.91 9.02 -3.14
N LEU A 256 -24.81 8.32 -2.45
CA LEU A 256 -26.17 8.77 -2.18
C LEU A 256 -26.49 8.59 -0.70
N GLN A 257 -27.03 9.64 -0.08
CA GLN A 257 -27.65 9.55 1.23
C GLN A 257 -29.03 10.20 1.23
N THR A 258 -29.97 9.54 1.88
CA THR A 258 -31.36 9.95 1.94
C THR A 258 -31.91 9.90 3.36
N LEU A 259 -32.98 10.64 3.60
CA LEU A 259 -33.86 10.44 4.76
C LEU A 259 -35.17 9.82 4.29
N ARG A 260 -35.62 8.80 5.03
CA ARG A 260 -36.88 8.12 4.76
C ARG A 260 -37.99 8.56 5.69
N GLY A 261 -39.20 8.60 5.14
CA GLY A 261 -40.43 8.89 5.86
C GLY A 261 -41.08 7.64 6.49
N PRO A 262 -42.21 7.80 7.19
CA PRO A 262 -42.97 6.69 7.77
C PRO A 262 -43.46 5.66 6.75
N ASP A 263 -43.61 6.07 5.49
CA ASP A 263 -43.98 5.21 4.35
C ASP A 263 -42.80 4.35 3.85
N GLY A 264 -41.61 4.54 4.39
CA GLY A 264 -40.38 3.85 3.99
C GLY A 264 -39.80 4.34 2.66
N ALA A 265 -40.33 5.42 2.06
CA ALA A 265 -39.79 6.01 0.84
C ALA A 265 -38.71 7.05 1.14
N ASP A 266 -37.81 7.30 0.19
CA ASP A 266 -36.85 8.41 0.27
C ASP A 266 -37.57 9.73 0.00
N HIS A 267 -37.54 10.67 0.95
CA HIS A 267 -38.18 11.99 0.82
C HIS A 267 -37.18 13.13 0.68
N VAL A 268 -36.02 13.00 1.31
CA VAL A 268 -34.95 14.01 1.27
C VAL A 268 -33.66 13.36 0.81
N THR A 269 -32.97 13.99 -0.13
CA THR A 269 -31.62 13.66 -0.56
C THR A 269 -30.64 14.54 0.21
N LEU A 270 -29.94 13.97 1.19
CA LEU A 270 -28.91 14.68 1.95
C LEU A 270 -27.72 15.04 1.07
N ILE A 271 -27.24 14.05 0.30
CA ILE A 271 -26.18 14.23 -0.68
C ILE A 271 -26.36 13.19 -1.78
N GLN A 272 -26.23 13.62 -3.04
CA GLN A 272 -26.12 12.76 -4.20
C GLN A 272 -25.04 13.35 -5.10
N GLY A 273 -23.95 12.64 -5.32
CA GLY A 273 -22.87 13.16 -6.14
C GLY A 273 -21.73 12.19 -6.36
N THR A 274 -20.80 12.63 -7.20
CA THR A 274 -19.57 11.91 -7.49
C THR A 274 -18.38 12.78 -7.12
N ILE A 275 -17.49 12.24 -6.29
CA ILE A 275 -16.27 12.88 -5.84
C ILE A 275 -15.08 12.02 -6.29
N THR A 276 -14.09 12.64 -6.92
CA THR A 276 -12.91 11.94 -7.46
C THR A 276 -11.63 12.66 -7.05
N SER A 277 -10.53 11.92 -6.85
CA SER A 277 -9.19 12.51 -6.67
C SER A 277 -8.90 13.57 -7.73
N THR A 278 -8.34 14.71 -7.31
CA THR A 278 -8.00 15.79 -8.25
C THR A 278 -6.76 15.39 -9.07
N PRO A 279 -6.59 15.94 -10.29
CA PRO A 279 -5.39 15.68 -11.08
C PRO A 279 -4.08 15.99 -10.34
N ASP A 280 -4.06 17.08 -9.56
CA ASP A 280 -2.89 17.46 -8.76
C ASP A 280 -2.59 16.44 -7.64
N ASP A 281 -3.63 15.89 -7.01
CA ASP A 281 -3.52 14.84 -5.98
C ASP A 281 -2.96 13.52 -6.56
N VAL A 282 -3.48 13.15 -7.73
CA VAL A 282 -3.01 11.98 -8.49
C VAL A 282 -1.53 12.15 -8.85
N GLN A 283 -1.15 13.29 -9.41
CA GLN A 283 0.23 13.56 -9.81
C GLN A 283 1.17 13.58 -8.60
N ALA A 284 0.78 14.24 -7.50
CA ALA A 284 1.57 14.27 -6.27
C ALA A 284 1.78 12.85 -5.70
N THR A 285 0.77 12.00 -5.77
CA THR A 285 0.86 10.59 -5.36
C THR A 285 1.77 9.79 -6.29
N VAL A 286 1.66 9.98 -7.61
CA VAL A 286 2.54 9.35 -8.60
C VAL A 286 4.01 9.70 -8.36
N ASP A 287 4.32 10.97 -8.10
CA ASP A 287 5.69 11.45 -7.86
C ASP A 287 6.33 10.82 -6.62
N VAL A 288 5.51 10.47 -5.61
CA VAL A 288 5.96 9.77 -4.40
C VAL A 288 6.09 8.26 -4.63
N VAL A 289 5.12 7.65 -5.32
CA VAL A 289 5.03 6.19 -5.47
C VAL A 289 6.03 5.66 -6.50
N LYS A 290 6.19 6.32 -7.65
CA LYS A 290 7.04 5.87 -8.75
C LYS A 290 8.50 5.56 -8.33
N PRO A 291 9.21 6.42 -7.57
CA PRO A 291 10.56 6.07 -7.09
C PRO A 291 10.56 4.93 -6.07
N GLN A 292 9.51 4.79 -5.24
CA GLN A 292 9.39 3.69 -4.28
C GLN A 292 9.21 2.35 -4.99
N VAL A 293 8.36 2.30 -6.02
CA VAL A 293 8.16 1.12 -6.87
C VAL A 293 9.46 0.72 -7.56
N ALA A 294 10.18 1.68 -8.15
CA ALA A 294 11.46 1.42 -8.81
C ALA A 294 12.49 0.83 -7.83
N LEU A 295 12.62 1.43 -6.63
CA LEU A 295 13.53 0.94 -5.60
C LEU A 295 13.14 -0.45 -5.09
N LEU A 296 11.86 -0.65 -4.76
CA LEU A 296 11.38 -1.95 -4.28
C LEU A 296 11.53 -3.02 -5.36
N GLY A 297 11.23 -2.72 -6.63
CA GLY A 297 11.45 -3.65 -7.74
C GLY A 297 12.93 -4.03 -7.92
N LEU A 298 13.83 -3.05 -7.79
CA LEU A 298 15.28 -3.27 -7.83
C LEU A 298 15.72 -4.23 -6.72
N LEU A 299 15.28 -3.98 -5.48
CA LEU A 299 15.68 -4.77 -4.31
C LEU A 299 14.97 -6.13 -4.23
N ASN A 300 13.74 -6.24 -4.72
CA ASN A 300 12.91 -7.44 -4.63
C ASN A 300 13.14 -8.43 -5.78
N ALA A 301 13.62 -7.97 -6.93
CA ALA A 301 13.78 -8.82 -8.12
C ALA A 301 15.14 -8.66 -8.78
N VAL A 302 15.49 -7.45 -9.22
CA VAL A 302 16.64 -7.24 -10.11
C VAL A 302 17.98 -7.57 -9.44
N VAL A 303 18.26 -6.98 -8.27
CA VAL A 303 19.52 -7.19 -7.54
C VAL A 303 19.66 -8.63 -7.05
N PRO A 304 18.62 -9.25 -6.42
CA PRO A 304 18.71 -10.66 -6.03
C PRO A 304 18.94 -11.60 -7.21
N ILE A 305 18.23 -11.42 -8.33
CA ILE A 305 18.39 -12.29 -9.51
C ILE A 305 19.80 -12.12 -10.12
N ALA A 306 20.25 -10.88 -10.31
CA ALA A 306 21.59 -10.62 -10.84
C ALA A 306 22.69 -11.17 -9.91
N GLY A 307 22.55 -10.97 -8.60
CA GLY A 307 23.46 -11.51 -7.60
C GLY A 307 23.49 -13.04 -7.57
N LEU A 308 22.32 -13.69 -7.68
CA LEU A 308 22.23 -15.15 -7.77
C LEU A 308 22.91 -15.68 -9.05
N VAL A 309 22.61 -15.12 -10.22
CA VAL A 309 23.18 -15.55 -11.49
C VAL A 309 24.70 -15.35 -11.50
N LEU A 310 25.17 -14.16 -11.17
CA LEU A 310 26.60 -13.87 -11.11
C LEU A 310 27.31 -14.73 -10.08
N GLY A 311 26.68 -14.95 -8.92
CA GLY A 311 27.18 -15.80 -7.87
C GLY A 311 27.34 -17.26 -8.31
N LEU A 312 26.35 -17.81 -9.01
CA LEU A 312 26.41 -19.16 -9.57
C LEU A 312 27.49 -19.30 -10.65
N ILE A 313 27.64 -18.30 -11.52
CA ILE A 313 28.72 -18.28 -12.53
C ILE A 313 30.08 -18.30 -11.85
N LEU A 314 30.30 -17.43 -10.85
CA LEU A 314 31.57 -17.36 -10.13
C LEU A 314 31.88 -18.63 -9.34
N LEU A 315 30.87 -19.26 -8.73
CA LEU A 315 31.02 -20.56 -8.10
C LEU A 315 31.45 -21.62 -9.11
N ALA A 316 30.76 -21.72 -10.26
CA ALA A 316 31.07 -22.71 -11.29
C ALA A 316 32.51 -22.53 -11.82
N VAL A 317 32.90 -21.29 -12.13
CA VAL A 317 34.27 -20.96 -12.58
C VAL A 317 35.30 -21.27 -11.50
N GLY A 318 35.05 -20.85 -10.25
CA GLY A 318 35.95 -21.09 -9.13
C GLY A 318 36.18 -22.58 -8.88
N ILE A 319 35.12 -23.40 -8.94
CA ILE A 319 35.17 -24.85 -8.81
C ILE A 319 35.94 -25.48 -9.98
N LEU A 320 35.64 -25.09 -11.23
CA LEU A 320 36.35 -25.56 -12.42
C LEU A 320 37.87 -25.30 -12.33
N LEU A 321 38.26 -24.08 -11.92
CA LEU A 321 39.67 -23.72 -11.74
C LEU A 321 40.35 -24.55 -10.65
N ALA A 322 39.66 -24.83 -9.54
CA ALA A 322 40.18 -25.70 -8.49
C ALA A 322 40.46 -27.13 -9.01
N PHE A 323 39.54 -27.69 -9.81
CA PHE A 323 39.69 -29.02 -10.39
C PHE A 323 40.81 -29.10 -11.44
N VAL A 324 40.93 -28.10 -12.32
CA VAL A 324 41.99 -28.04 -13.34
C VAL A 324 43.37 -27.84 -12.69
N GLY A 325 43.46 -27.01 -11.65
CA GLY A 325 44.69 -26.79 -10.88
C GLY A 325 45.20 -28.06 -10.20
N ARG A 326 44.30 -28.87 -9.61
CA ARG A 326 44.65 -30.17 -9.00
C ARG A 326 45.18 -31.18 -10.02
N ARG A 327 44.59 -31.25 -11.23
CA ARG A 327 45.05 -32.16 -12.30
C ARG A 327 46.45 -31.81 -12.84
N LYS A 328 46.82 -30.53 -12.90
CA LYS A 328 48.18 -30.10 -13.27
C LYS A 328 49.21 -30.44 -12.19
N ALA A 329 48.86 -30.29 -10.90
CA ALA A 329 49.75 -30.64 -9.80
C ALA A 329 50.02 -32.16 -9.71
N ALA A 330 49.03 -33.00 -10.04
CA ALA A 330 49.17 -34.46 -10.07
C ALA A 330 49.99 -34.99 -11.27
N ARG A 331 50.32 -34.16 -12.26
CA ARG A 331 51.13 -34.50 -13.45
C ARG A 331 52.56 -33.95 -13.40
N GLY A 332 53.06 -33.58 -12.21
CA GLY A 332 54.49 -33.21 -12.02
C GLY A 332 55.44 -34.34 -12.44
N PRO A 333 56.64 -34.01 -12.94
CA PRO A 333 57.41 -34.89 -13.82
C PRO A 333 57.76 -36.21 -13.14
N SER A 334 57.39 -37.32 -13.78
CA SER A 334 57.90 -38.65 -13.48
C SER A 334 59.42 -38.56 -13.46
N THR A 335 60.02 -38.71 -12.29
CA THR A 335 61.46 -38.91 -12.14
C THR A 335 61.79 -40.20 -12.86
N VAL A 336 62.27 -40.11 -14.10
CA VAL A 336 62.96 -41.21 -14.77
C VAL A 336 64.24 -41.42 -13.97
N ASN A 337 64.24 -42.44 -13.11
CA ASN A 337 65.45 -43.01 -12.55
C ASN A 337 66.27 -43.57 -13.71
N LEU A 338 67.24 -42.79 -14.20
CA LEU A 338 68.35 -43.35 -14.96
C LEU A 338 69.27 -44.03 -13.94
N ALA A 339 69.13 -45.34 -13.86
CA ALA A 339 70.09 -46.21 -13.22
C ALA A 339 71.45 -46.10 -13.94
N LYS A 340 72.51 -46.20 -13.13
CA LYS A 340 73.91 -46.40 -13.52
C LYS A 340 74.06 -47.29 -14.75
N GLU A 341 74.86 -46.85 -15.72
CA GLU A 341 76.22 -47.35 -16.03
C GLU A 341 76.92 -46.40 -17.00
#